data_AF-A0A6H1ZPL4-F1
#
_entry.id   AF-A0A6H1ZPL4-F1
#
_cell.length_a   1.000
_cell.length_b   1.000
_cell.length_c   1.000
_cell.angle_alpha   90.00
_cell.angle_beta   90.00
_cell.angle_gamma   90.00
#
_symmetry.space_group_name_H-M   'P 1'
#
loop_
_entity.id
_entity.type
_entity.pdbx_description
1 polymer ?
#
loop_
_entity_poly.entity_id
_entity_poly.type
_entity_poly.pdbx_seq_one_letter_code
_entity_poly.pdbx_strand_id
1 'polypeptide(L)'
;MPEGFVGTFTVNISAEQLKRGLRPSKRSPRNTGYLVECLGAVGQDGVMQALALLSRLDTSVITDTFPFPQIFVCVHFIIVCSATKIYEFDGTILTLKYTAATAAGTWVIADFYDYIYLSNGSIAVIRDAGSKAYSLTTALPSATAICNFNGQVIIGAPDTGGLVANLKMPVGTLGVTLTQLGTLTLNS
;
A
#
# COMPACT_ATOMS: atom_id res chain seq x y z
N MET A 1 -51.13 -20.07 30.05
CA MET A 1 -49.94 -19.92 29.17
C MET A 1 -48.72 -20.04 30.06
N PRO A 2 -47.77 -20.96 29.83
CA PRO A 2 -46.61 -21.05 30.71
C PRO A 2 -45.55 -20.01 30.28
N GLU A 3 -45.04 -19.28 31.26
CA GLU A 3 -43.96 -18.31 31.11
C GLU A 3 -42.65 -19.03 30.76
N GLY A 4 -42.04 -18.63 29.64
CA GLY A 4 -40.78 -19.19 29.17
C GLY A 4 -39.62 -18.69 30.02
N PHE A 5 -38.94 -19.63 30.68
CA PHE A 5 -37.70 -19.36 31.42
C PHE A 5 -36.59 -19.00 30.42
N VAL A 6 -36.15 -17.73 30.40
CA VAL A 6 -35.00 -17.28 29.60
C VAL A 6 -33.77 -17.29 30.49
N GLY A 7 -33.16 -18.47 30.64
CA GLY A 7 -31.87 -18.61 31.32
C GLY A 7 -30.72 -18.58 30.32
N THR A 8 -29.75 -17.70 30.52
CA THR A 8 -28.44 -17.78 29.85
C THR A 8 -27.69 -18.96 30.42
N PHE A 9 -27.46 -19.99 29.61
CA PHE A 9 -26.59 -21.10 29.96
C PHE A 9 -25.19 -20.86 29.39
N THR A 10 -24.18 -20.95 30.23
CA THR A 10 -22.77 -20.95 29.82
C THR A 10 -22.29 -22.39 29.79
N VAL A 11 -21.94 -22.90 28.61
CA VAL A 11 -21.36 -24.24 28.45
C VAL A 11 -19.86 -24.08 28.26
N ASN A 12 -19.08 -24.65 29.18
CA ASN A 12 -17.63 -24.71 29.03
C ASN A 12 -17.27 -25.80 28.01
N ILE A 13 -16.71 -25.40 26.88
CA ILE A 13 -16.25 -26.32 25.83
C ILE A 13 -14.83 -26.76 26.17
N SER A 14 -14.60 -28.07 26.28
CA SER A 14 -13.26 -28.61 26.56
C SER A 14 -12.41 -28.73 25.28
N ALA A 15 -11.07 -28.78 25.43
CA ALA A 15 -10.16 -28.96 24.29
C ALA A 15 -10.45 -30.23 23.46
N GLU A 16 -10.96 -31.29 24.09
CA GLU A 16 -11.38 -32.52 23.41
C GLU A 16 -12.61 -32.31 22.51
N GLN A 17 -13.51 -31.41 22.88
CA GLN A 17 -14.67 -31.07 22.05
C GLN A 17 -14.27 -30.19 20.84
N LEU A 18 -13.22 -29.37 20.97
CA LEU A 18 -12.66 -28.59 19.86
C LEU A 18 -11.98 -29.47 18.81
N LYS A 19 -11.37 -30.59 19.20
CA LYS A 19 -10.77 -31.57 18.26
C LYS A 19 -11.77 -32.21 17.31
N ARG A 20 -13.05 -32.30 17.69
CA ARG A 20 -14.10 -32.92 16.87
C ARG A 20 -14.53 -32.05 15.68
N GLY A 21 -14.19 -30.75 15.70
CA GLY A 21 -14.50 -29.81 14.65
C GLY A 21 -16.00 -29.56 14.44
N LEU A 22 -16.33 -28.96 13.30
CA LEU A 22 -17.70 -28.72 12.88
C LEU A 22 -18.41 -30.02 12.50
N ARG A 23 -19.72 -30.05 12.72
CA ARG A 23 -20.59 -31.17 12.38
C ARG A 23 -20.44 -31.51 10.87
N PRO A 24 -20.02 -32.74 10.51
CA PRO A 24 -19.74 -33.10 9.12
C PRO A 24 -20.96 -33.07 8.20
N SER A 25 -22.17 -33.24 8.76
CA SER A 25 -23.42 -33.20 7.99
C SER A 25 -24.61 -32.73 8.83
N LYS A 26 -25.59 -32.11 8.19
CA LYS A 26 -26.88 -31.71 8.81
C LYS A 26 -27.72 -32.90 9.30
N ARG A 27 -27.33 -34.14 9.00
CA ARG A 27 -28.04 -35.38 9.33
C ARG A 27 -27.44 -36.18 10.50
N SER A 28 -26.33 -35.74 11.12
CA SER A 28 -25.80 -36.47 12.30
C SER A 28 -26.81 -36.51 13.47
N PRO A 29 -26.85 -37.58 14.27
CA PRO A 29 -27.79 -37.73 15.38
C PRO A 29 -27.70 -36.57 16.39
N ARG A 30 -28.84 -36.14 16.96
CA ARG A 30 -28.94 -34.99 17.90
C ARG A 30 -27.99 -35.05 19.11
N ASN A 31 -27.58 -36.25 19.54
CA ASN A 31 -26.75 -36.46 20.73
C ASN A 31 -25.25 -36.63 20.44
N THR A 32 -24.77 -36.26 19.26
CA THR A 32 -23.37 -36.49 18.90
C THR A 32 -22.38 -35.44 19.44
N GLY A 33 -22.86 -34.31 19.96
CA GLY A 33 -22.03 -33.31 20.64
C GLY A 33 -21.03 -32.60 19.73
N TYR A 34 -21.37 -32.38 18.46
CA TYR A 34 -20.57 -31.61 17.51
C TYR A 34 -20.90 -30.11 17.56
N LEU A 35 -19.92 -29.27 17.23
CA LEU A 35 -20.12 -27.85 17.01
C LEU A 35 -20.90 -27.64 15.71
N VAL A 36 -21.92 -26.78 15.71
CA VAL A 36 -22.84 -26.62 14.58
C VAL A 36 -22.52 -25.38 13.74
N GLU A 37 -21.92 -24.37 14.37
CA GLU A 37 -21.58 -23.09 13.76
C GLU A 37 -20.28 -22.59 14.38
N CYS A 38 -19.44 -21.96 13.57
CA CYS A 38 -18.19 -21.36 14.00
C CYS A 38 -18.24 -19.88 13.62
N LEU A 39 -18.27 -19.00 14.61
CA LEU A 39 -18.27 -17.56 14.43
C LEU A 39 -16.98 -16.99 15.02
N GLY A 40 -16.11 -16.41 14.20
CA GLY A 40 -14.85 -15.80 14.66
C GLY A 40 -13.68 -16.75 14.92
N ALA A 41 -13.78 -18.02 14.52
CA ALA A 41 -12.68 -18.99 14.54
C ALA A 41 -12.47 -19.61 13.15
N VAL A 42 -11.22 -19.96 12.84
CA VAL A 42 -10.80 -20.55 11.57
C VAL A 42 -10.13 -21.90 11.84
N GLY A 43 -10.30 -22.84 10.92
CA GLY A 43 -9.56 -24.10 10.97
C GLY A 43 -8.13 -23.87 10.51
N GLN A 44 -7.16 -24.16 11.38
CA GLN A 44 -5.73 -24.13 11.07
C GLN A 44 -5.09 -25.42 11.61
N ASP A 45 -4.37 -26.14 10.75
CA ASP A 45 -3.71 -27.42 11.08
C ASP A 45 -4.63 -28.48 11.73
N GLY A 46 -5.90 -28.53 11.27
CA GLY A 46 -6.87 -29.51 11.75
C GLY A 46 -7.49 -29.22 13.12
N VAL A 47 -7.21 -28.05 13.71
CA VAL A 47 -7.81 -27.59 14.97
C VAL A 47 -8.53 -26.26 14.72
N MET A 48 -9.68 -26.04 15.37
CA MET A 48 -10.30 -24.71 15.36
C MET A 48 -9.51 -23.78 16.28
N GLN A 49 -8.99 -22.70 15.73
CA GLN A 49 -8.32 -21.65 16.49
C GLN A 49 -9.14 -20.37 16.41
N ALA A 50 -9.21 -19.63 17.52
CA ALA A 50 -9.71 -18.28 17.49
C ALA A 50 -8.82 -17.46 16.54
N LEU A 51 -9.44 -16.58 15.75
CA LEU A 51 -8.66 -15.60 14.98
C LEU A 51 -7.76 -14.85 15.96
N ALA A 52 -6.45 -14.98 15.78
CA ALA A 52 -5.51 -14.14 16.52
C ALA A 52 -5.91 -12.68 16.27
N LEU A 53 -6.02 -11.90 17.34
CA LEU A 53 -6.31 -10.48 17.22
C LEU A 53 -5.14 -9.87 16.43
N LEU A 54 -5.38 -9.56 15.16
CA LEU A 54 -4.42 -8.84 14.35
C LEU A 54 -4.28 -7.45 14.96
N SER A 55 -3.11 -7.16 15.53
CA SER A 55 -2.81 -5.81 15.98
C SER A 55 -2.84 -4.89 14.76
N ARG A 56 -3.80 -3.98 14.75
CA ARG A 56 -3.88 -2.97 13.69
C ARG A 56 -2.67 -2.06 13.81
N LEU A 57 -1.98 -1.83 12.69
CA LEU A 57 -0.92 -0.82 12.61
C LEU A 57 -1.51 0.55 12.97
N ASP A 58 -0.96 1.20 13.99
CA ASP A 58 -1.40 2.53 14.39
C ASP A 58 -1.02 3.54 13.30
N THR A 59 -2.04 4.03 12.61
CA THR A 59 -1.93 5.01 11.52
C THR A 59 -2.51 6.36 11.94
N SER A 60 -2.76 6.58 13.24
CA SER A 60 -3.38 7.81 13.76
C SER A 60 -2.61 9.09 13.41
N VAL A 61 -1.29 8.99 13.19
CA VAL A 61 -0.43 10.09 12.74
C VAL A 61 -0.67 10.52 11.29
N ILE A 62 -1.40 9.71 10.50
CA ILE A 62 -1.78 9.99 9.11
C ILE A 62 -3.28 10.28 9.06
N THR A 63 -3.61 11.56 8.92
CA THR A 63 -5.00 12.06 8.88
C THR A 63 -5.50 12.35 7.47
N ASP A 64 -4.72 11.97 6.45
CA ASP A 64 -5.05 12.21 5.04
C ASP A 64 -6.28 11.40 4.63
N THR A 65 -7.04 11.92 3.65
CA THR A 65 -8.22 11.23 3.12
C THR A 65 -7.84 10.04 2.25
N PHE A 66 -8.81 9.15 1.98
CA PHE A 66 -8.65 8.07 1.00
C PHE A 66 -8.06 8.61 -0.31
N PRO A 67 -7.04 7.95 -0.91
CA PRO A 67 -6.59 6.57 -0.67
C PRO A 67 -5.45 6.41 0.36
N PHE A 68 -5.20 7.40 1.21
CA PHE A 68 -4.17 7.32 2.25
C PHE A 68 -4.71 6.75 3.57
N PRO A 69 -3.87 6.11 4.40
CA PRO A 69 -2.47 5.76 4.14
C PRO A 69 -2.30 4.63 3.11
N GLN A 70 -1.28 4.74 2.25
CA GLN A 70 -0.88 3.67 1.34
C GLN A 70 0.23 2.82 2.00
N ILE A 71 0.04 1.51 2.07
CA ILE A 71 0.99 0.59 2.72
C ILE A 71 1.70 -0.24 1.64
N PHE A 72 3.03 -0.24 1.69
CA PHE A 72 3.89 -1.02 0.81
C PHE A 72 4.73 -1.98 1.66
N VAL A 73 4.51 -3.28 1.50
CA VAL A 73 5.30 -4.32 2.15
C VAL A 73 6.48 -4.64 1.23
N CYS A 74 7.65 -4.11 1.55
CA CYS A 74 8.90 -4.37 0.83
C CYS A 74 9.61 -5.59 1.45
N VAL A 75 10.68 -6.08 0.83
CA VAL A 75 11.37 -7.30 1.28
C VAL A 75 11.93 -7.18 2.72
N HIS A 76 12.49 -6.03 3.09
CA HIS A 76 13.15 -5.85 4.40
C HIS A 76 12.41 -4.92 5.38
N PHE A 77 11.42 -4.16 4.92
CA PHE A 77 10.72 -3.18 5.74
C PHE A 77 9.37 -2.83 5.13
N ILE A 78 8.53 -2.17 5.93
CA ILE A 78 7.23 -1.70 5.49
C ILE A 78 7.28 -0.19 5.38
N ILE A 79 6.88 0.33 4.23
CA ILE A 79 6.72 1.76 4.00
C ILE A 79 5.23 2.10 4.10
N VAL A 80 4.93 3.18 4.82
CA VAL A 80 3.59 3.74 4.89
C VAL A 80 3.64 5.18 4.39
N CYS A 81 2.88 5.47 3.34
CA CYS A 81 2.85 6.78 2.71
C CYS A 81 1.54 7.51 3.01
N SER A 82 1.70 8.79 3.30
CA SER A 82 0.69 9.84 3.37
C SER A 82 0.68 10.61 2.02
N ALA A 83 -0.20 11.59 1.85
CA ALA A 83 -0.20 12.46 0.68
C ALA A 83 1.14 13.19 0.46
N THR A 84 1.85 13.52 1.55
CA THR A 84 3.14 14.24 1.50
C THR A 84 4.25 13.57 2.29
N LYS A 85 3.95 12.64 3.19
CA LYS A 85 4.94 12.07 4.11
C LYS A 85 5.21 10.61 3.80
N ILE A 86 6.45 10.19 3.97
CA ILE A 86 6.88 8.80 3.86
C ILE A 86 7.37 8.36 5.23
N TYR A 87 6.81 7.26 5.74
CA TYR A 87 7.17 6.65 7.00
C TYR A 87 7.72 5.24 6.77
N GLU A 88 8.66 4.82 7.60
CA GLU A 88 9.02 3.40 7.74
C GLU A 88 8.41 2.87 9.03
N PHE A 89 7.81 1.68 8.95
CA PHE A 89 7.31 0.94 10.08
C PHE A 89 8.35 -0.10 10.53
N ASP A 90 8.75 -0.05 11.80
CA ASP A 90 9.75 -0.94 12.39
C ASP A 90 9.15 -2.20 13.05
N GLY A 91 7.85 -2.43 12.88
CA GLY A 91 7.09 -3.48 13.57
C GLY A 91 6.31 -2.97 14.79
N THR A 92 6.64 -1.78 15.29
CA THR A 92 5.98 -1.17 16.45
C THR A 92 5.51 0.26 16.19
N ILE A 93 6.37 1.12 15.62
CA ILE A 93 6.10 2.55 15.42
C ILE A 93 6.36 2.99 13.97
N LEU A 94 5.64 4.04 13.56
CA LEU A 94 5.89 4.75 12.31
C LEU A 94 6.93 5.85 12.52
N THR A 95 8.08 5.72 11.88
CA THR A 95 9.13 6.74 11.88
C THR A 95 9.06 7.56 10.60
N LEU A 96 8.89 8.89 10.72
CA LEU A 96 8.91 9.79 9.57
C LEU A 96 10.31 9.81 8.93
N LYS A 97 10.37 9.57 7.63
CA LYS A 97 11.64 9.54 6.87
C LYS A 97 11.76 10.66 5.86
N TYR A 98 10.64 11.10 5.28
CA TYR A 98 10.64 12.15 4.27
C TYR A 98 9.34 12.94 4.28
N THR A 99 9.42 14.23 3.94
CA THR A 99 8.27 15.12 3.72
C THR A 99 8.44 15.82 2.38
N ALA A 100 7.53 15.54 1.46
CA ALA A 100 7.40 16.24 0.19
C ALA A 100 6.87 17.66 0.40
N ALA A 101 7.33 18.62 -0.41
CA ALA A 101 6.86 20.00 -0.34
C ALA A 101 5.37 20.14 -0.70
N THR A 102 4.87 19.30 -1.61
CA THR A 102 3.49 19.34 -2.12
C THR A 102 2.91 17.93 -2.23
N ALA A 103 1.60 17.83 -2.00
CA ALA A 103 0.85 16.63 -2.34
C ALA A 103 0.62 16.59 -3.85
N ALA A 104 0.67 15.40 -4.43
CA ALA A 104 0.38 15.17 -5.84
C ALA A 104 -0.58 13.99 -5.99
N GLY A 105 -0.13 12.90 -6.62
CA GLY A 105 -0.90 11.67 -6.76
C GLY A 105 -0.64 10.67 -5.64
N THR A 106 -1.14 9.45 -5.87
CA THR A 106 -0.77 8.27 -5.09
C THR A 106 0.70 7.92 -5.30
N TRP A 107 1.32 7.38 -4.27
CA TRP A 107 2.66 6.82 -4.37
C TRP A 107 2.66 5.51 -5.15
N VAL A 108 3.72 5.34 -5.92
CA VAL A 108 4.14 4.11 -6.58
C VAL A 108 5.60 3.84 -6.22
N ILE A 109 5.98 2.57 -6.18
CA ILE A 109 7.27 2.12 -5.65
C ILE A 109 7.85 1.00 -6.50
N ALA A 110 9.17 1.00 -6.66
CA ALA A 110 9.95 -0.17 -7.01
C ALA A 110 10.90 -0.54 -5.87
N ASP A 111 10.84 -1.81 -5.48
CA ASP A 111 11.65 -2.41 -4.44
C ASP A 111 12.86 -3.11 -5.06
N PHE A 112 14.06 -2.67 -4.66
CA PHE A 112 15.35 -3.29 -4.96
C PHE A 112 16.08 -3.67 -3.66
N TYR A 113 15.36 -4.32 -2.75
CA TYR A 113 15.84 -4.77 -1.45
C TYR A 113 16.16 -3.60 -0.51
N ASP A 114 17.38 -3.07 -0.62
CA ASP A 114 17.88 -2.00 0.22
C ASP A 114 17.72 -0.62 -0.43
N TYR A 115 17.64 -0.59 -1.76
CA TYR A 115 17.34 0.60 -2.53
C TYR A 115 15.86 0.64 -2.86
N ILE A 116 15.24 1.80 -2.66
CA ILE A 116 13.85 2.02 -3.04
C ILE A 116 13.78 3.22 -3.96
N TYR A 117 12.94 3.10 -4.98
CA TYR A 117 12.56 4.21 -5.84
C TYR A 117 11.05 4.42 -5.74
N LEU A 118 10.65 5.59 -5.23
CA LEU A 118 9.26 6.00 -5.10
C LEU A 118 8.96 7.20 -6.00
N SER A 119 7.72 7.30 -6.45
CA SER A 119 7.20 8.52 -7.04
C SER A 119 5.74 8.73 -6.67
N ASN A 120 5.31 9.99 -6.56
CA ASN A 120 3.90 10.36 -6.42
C ASN A 120 3.34 11.00 -7.72
N GLY A 121 4.00 10.77 -8.85
CA GLY A 121 3.67 11.34 -10.15
C GLY A 121 4.17 12.77 -10.39
N SER A 122 4.58 13.51 -9.35
CA SER A 122 5.14 14.87 -9.46
C SER A 122 6.62 14.90 -9.08
N ILE A 123 7.00 14.15 -8.04
CA ILE A 123 8.39 14.03 -7.59
C ILE A 123 8.84 12.57 -7.56
N ALA A 124 10.17 12.38 -7.56
CA ALA A 124 10.84 11.11 -7.38
C ALA A 124 11.67 11.15 -6.10
N VAL A 125 11.50 10.15 -5.24
CA VAL A 125 12.23 10.00 -3.98
C VAL A 125 12.93 8.66 -4.01
N ILE A 126 14.19 8.64 -3.58
CA ILE A 126 14.97 7.42 -3.45
C ILE A 126 15.30 7.18 -1.99
N ARG A 127 15.38 5.91 -1.62
CA ARG A 127 16.06 5.46 -0.42
C ARG A 127 17.39 4.87 -0.83
N ASP A 128 18.47 5.53 -0.46
CA ASP A 128 19.81 5.07 -0.78
C ASP A 128 20.16 3.77 -0.03
N ALA A 129 20.79 2.81 -0.71
CA ALA A 129 21.09 1.51 -0.13
C ALA A 129 22.19 1.56 0.93
N GLY A 130 23.12 2.52 0.87
CA GLY A 130 24.21 2.66 1.84
C GLY A 130 23.77 3.40 3.09
N SER A 131 23.37 4.65 2.91
CA SER A 131 22.97 5.57 3.98
C SER A 131 21.58 5.30 4.55
N LYS A 132 20.73 4.55 3.82
CA LYS A 132 19.31 4.30 4.17
C LYS A 132 18.48 5.58 4.29
N ALA A 133 18.99 6.70 3.77
CA ALA A 133 18.34 8.00 3.82
C ALA A 133 17.38 8.16 2.63
N TYR A 134 16.28 8.87 2.87
CA TYR A 134 15.33 9.25 1.83
C TYR A 134 15.65 10.64 1.30
N SER A 135 15.76 10.77 -0.01
CA SER A 135 16.06 12.05 -0.65
C SER A 135 15.33 12.20 -1.98
N LEU A 136 15.06 13.45 -2.34
CA LEU A 136 14.58 13.79 -3.68
C LEU A 136 15.69 13.43 -4.69
N THR A 137 15.32 12.84 -5.81
CA THR A 137 16.23 12.60 -6.93
C THR A 137 15.78 13.38 -8.17
N THR A 138 16.74 13.88 -8.93
CA THR A 138 16.54 14.45 -10.27
C THR A 138 17.14 13.55 -11.35
N ALA A 139 17.86 12.50 -10.97
CA ALA A 139 18.46 11.54 -11.90
C ALA A 139 17.46 10.50 -12.41
N LEU A 140 16.40 10.23 -11.63
CA LEU A 140 15.29 9.37 -12.03
C LEU A 140 14.04 10.23 -12.25
N PRO A 141 13.24 9.93 -13.28
CA PRO A 141 12.03 10.69 -13.58
C PRO A 141 10.97 10.49 -12.49
N SER A 142 9.98 11.37 -12.44
CA SER A 142 8.73 11.07 -11.73
C SER A 142 7.87 10.14 -12.59
N ALA A 143 7.00 9.34 -11.98
CA ALA A 143 6.17 8.39 -12.71
C ALA A 143 4.86 8.09 -11.96
N THR A 144 3.82 7.72 -12.70
CA THR A 144 2.53 7.28 -12.12
C THR A 144 2.41 5.76 -12.06
N ALA A 145 3.34 5.03 -12.67
CA ALA A 145 3.45 3.58 -12.58
C ALA A 145 4.92 3.18 -12.60
N ILE A 146 5.32 2.30 -11.70
CA ILE A 146 6.69 1.78 -11.60
C ILE A 146 6.58 0.28 -11.29
N CYS A 147 7.39 -0.54 -11.96
CA CYS A 147 7.62 -1.92 -11.55
C CYS A 147 9.09 -2.31 -11.71
N ASN A 148 9.51 -3.29 -10.89
CA ASN A 148 10.79 -3.96 -11.04
C ASN A 148 10.59 -5.20 -11.92
N PHE A 149 11.32 -5.25 -13.04
CA PHE A 149 11.37 -6.39 -13.95
C PHE A 149 12.80 -6.90 -14.08
N ASN A 150 13.12 -8.01 -13.41
CA ASN A 150 14.46 -8.62 -13.41
C ASN A 150 15.60 -7.65 -13.06
N GLY A 151 15.39 -6.75 -12.09
CA GLY A 151 16.38 -5.76 -11.68
C GLY A 151 16.41 -4.50 -12.54
N GLN A 152 15.54 -4.41 -13.55
CA GLN A 152 15.33 -3.20 -14.35
C GLN A 152 14.08 -2.48 -13.88
N VAL A 153 14.15 -1.15 -13.84
CA VAL A 153 12.98 -0.30 -13.58
C VAL A 153 12.22 -0.13 -14.89
N ILE A 154 10.94 -0.51 -14.92
CA ILE A 154 10.01 -0.14 -15.99
C ILE A 154 9.06 0.91 -15.42
N ILE A 155 8.96 2.04 -16.13
CA ILE A 155 8.11 3.17 -15.75
C ILE A 155 7.03 3.42 -16.80
N GLY A 156 5.83 3.72 -16.33
CA GLY A 156 4.73 4.22 -17.14
C GLY A 156 4.48 5.70 -16.86
N ALA A 157 4.22 6.47 -17.93
CA ALA A 157 3.97 7.91 -17.86
C ALA A 157 5.06 8.69 -17.11
N PRO A 158 6.32 8.67 -17.60
CA PRO A 158 7.38 9.46 -17.00
C PRO A 158 7.08 10.96 -17.11
N ASP A 159 7.32 11.70 -16.02
CA ASP A 159 7.30 13.16 -15.92
C ASP A 159 5.97 13.84 -16.29
N THR A 160 4.86 13.10 -16.23
CA THR A 160 3.53 13.63 -16.57
C THR A 160 2.97 14.60 -15.53
N GLY A 161 3.50 14.65 -14.30
CA GLY A 161 3.10 15.62 -13.28
C GLY A 161 3.61 17.05 -13.51
N GLY A 162 4.50 17.26 -14.49
CA GLY A 162 5.07 18.56 -14.85
C GLY A 162 4.53 19.17 -16.15
N LEU A 163 3.85 18.38 -16.98
CA LEU A 163 3.19 18.89 -18.19
C LEU A 163 1.87 19.52 -17.80
N VAL A 164 1.91 20.82 -17.54
CA VAL A 164 0.71 21.66 -17.50
C VAL A 164 -0.08 21.35 -18.77
N ALA A 165 -1.27 20.76 -18.63
CA ALA A 165 -2.22 20.50 -19.73
C ALA A 165 -2.81 21.80 -20.34
N ASN A 166 -2.02 22.88 -20.35
CA ASN A 166 -2.35 24.19 -20.88
C ASN A 166 -1.43 24.57 -22.04
N LEU A 167 -0.98 23.63 -22.88
CA LEU A 167 -0.68 24.01 -24.27
C LEU A 167 -2.00 24.12 -25.07
N LYS A 168 -2.92 24.96 -24.57
CA LYS A 168 -3.96 25.54 -25.41
C LYS A 168 -3.27 26.69 -26.12
N MET A 169 -2.71 26.48 -27.30
CA MET A 169 -2.36 27.60 -28.16
C MET A 169 -3.67 28.30 -28.54
N PRO A 170 -3.92 29.54 -28.08
CA PRO A 170 -4.99 30.34 -28.65
C PRO A 170 -4.67 30.52 -30.15
N VAL A 171 -5.69 30.59 -31.01
CA VAL A 171 -5.48 30.95 -32.42
C VAL A 171 -4.65 32.25 -32.48
N GLY A 172 -3.42 32.12 -32.97
CA GLY A 172 -2.39 33.16 -32.98
C GLY A 172 -1.04 32.60 -33.42
N THR A 173 -0.23 33.42 -34.06
CA THR A 173 1.03 33.02 -34.71
C THR A 173 2.02 32.42 -33.72
N LEU A 174 2.50 31.21 -34.02
CA LEU A 174 3.58 30.56 -33.29
C LEU A 174 4.90 31.31 -33.54
N GLY A 175 5.41 32.00 -32.53
CA GLY A 175 6.76 32.55 -32.55
C GLY A 175 7.76 31.47 -32.12
N VAL A 176 8.50 30.89 -33.08
CA VAL A 176 9.63 30.00 -32.80
C VAL A 176 10.90 30.84 -32.81
N THR A 177 11.58 30.95 -31.67
CA THR A 177 12.93 31.55 -31.60
C THR A 177 13.96 30.44 -31.74
N LEU A 178 14.55 30.31 -32.93
CA LEU A 178 15.70 29.45 -33.16
C LEU A 178 16.97 30.26 -32.90
N THR A 179 17.70 29.96 -31.83
CA THR A 179 19.03 30.53 -31.60
C THR A 179 20.06 29.64 -32.28
N GLN A 180 20.56 30.04 -33.45
CA GLN A 180 21.67 29.34 -34.12
C GLN A 180 23.01 29.89 -33.64
N LEU A 181 23.86 29.04 -33.06
CA LEU A 181 25.27 29.33 -32.82
C LEU A 181 26.08 28.92 -34.08
N GLY A 182 25.98 29.69 -35.16
CA GLY A 182 26.73 29.42 -36.40
C GLY A 182 26.27 30.24 -37.60
N THR A 183 27.12 30.29 -38.63
CA THR A 183 26.88 31.07 -39.86
C THR A 183 25.91 30.35 -40.79
N LEU A 184 24.82 31.02 -41.17
CA LEU A 184 23.86 30.56 -42.18
C LEU A 184 24.29 31.07 -43.56
N THR A 185 24.62 30.18 -44.48
CA THR A 185 24.83 30.53 -45.90
C THR A 185 23.56 30.21 -46.67
N LEU A 186 22.86 31.24 -47.15
CA LEU A 186 21.71 31.09 -48.03
C LEU A 186 22.19 31.28 -49.47
N ASN A 187 22.17 30.20 -50.24
CA ASN A 187 22.38 30.27 -51.69
C ASN A 187 21.03 30.54 -52.35
N SER A 188 20.97 31.63 -53.12
CA SER A 188 19.85 32.00 -53.98
C SER A 188 19.67 31.04 -55.14
#